data_AF-A0AAP0KCR3-F1
#
_entry.id   AF-A0AAP0KCR3-F1
#
_cell.length_a   1.000
_cell.length_b   1.000
_cell.length_c   1.000
_cell.angle_alpha   90.00
_cell.angle_beta   90.00
_cell.angle_gamma   90.00
#
_symmetry.space_group_name_H-M   'P 1'
#
loop_
_entity.id
_entity.type
_entity.pdbx_description
1 polymer ?
#
loop_
_entity_poly.entity_id
_entity_poly.type
_entity_poly.pdbx_seq_one_letter_code
_entity_poly.pdbx_strand_id
1 'polypeptide(L)'
;MQYSNSDTVVYVGCGERGNEMAEVLMDFPQLTRTLPDGREESVMKRTTLVANTSNMPVAAREASIYTGITIAEYLRDMGYNVDYDGDSTSR
;
A
#
# COMPACT_ATOMS: atom_id res chain seq x y z
N MET A 1 -3.75 -1.14 -8.69
CA MET A 1 -4.32 -1.79 -7.49
C MET A 1 -5.67 -2.47 -7.67
N GLN A 2 -6.76 -1.76 -8.05
CA GLN A 2 -8.12 -2.36 -8.08
C GLN A 2 -8.26 -3.56 -9.05
N TYR A 3 -7.45 -3.61 -10.11
CA TYR A 3 -7.50 -4.65 -11.14
C TYR A 3 -6.19 -5.43 -11.31
N SER A 4 -5.23 -5.30 -10.38
CA SER A 4 -3.98 -6.07 -10.50
C SER A 4 -4.17 -7.53 -10.05
N ASN A 5 -3.56 -8.45 -10.80
CA ASN A 5 -3.54 -9.88 -10.47
C ASN A 5 -2.53 -10.23 -9.37
N SER A 6 -1.99 -9.23 -8.67
CA SER A 6 -1.07 -9.42 -7.56
C SER A 6 -1.79 -10.03 -6.35
N ASP A 7 -1.10 -10.88 -5.60
CA ASP A 7 -1.63 -11.54 -4.40
C ASP A 7 -1.70 -10.54 -3.23
N THR A 8 -0.72 -9.66 -3.13
CA THR A 8 -0.66 -8.60 -2.11
C THR A 8 -0.19 -7.28 -2.70
N VAL A 9 -0.51 -6.20 -2.01
CA VAL A 9 -0.22 -4.83 -2.42
C VAL A 9 0.49 -4.11 -1.28
N VAL A 10 1.56 -3.39 -1.59
CA VAL A 10 2.23 -2.48 -0.66
C VAL A 10 2.12 -1.08 -1.22
N TYR A 11 1.42 -0.21 -0.50
CA TYR A 11 1.28 1.21 -0.83
C TYR A 11 2.07 2.06 0.15
N VAL A 12 2.96 2.90 -0.36
CA VAL A 12 3.74 3.85 0.44
C VAL A 12 3.34 5.27 0.07
N GLY A 13 2.65 5.95 0.99
CA GLY A 13 2.41 7.38 0.93
C GLY A 13 3.62 8.14 1.46
N CYS A 14 4.42 8.76 0.60
CA CYS A 14 5.60 9.54 0.94
C CYS A 14 5.36 11.03 0.70
N GLY A 15 5.13 11.76 1.79
CA GLY A 15 4.90 13.19 1.78
C GLY A 15 3.50 13.60 1.36
N GLU A 16 2.54 12.68 1.22
CA GLU A 16 1.17 13.02 0.84
C GLU A 16 0.44 13.87 1.89
N ARG A 17 -0.63 14.56 1.47
CA ARG A 17 -1.43 15.34 2.41
C ARG A 17 -2.17 14.36 3.31
N GLY A 18 -2.29 14.69 4.60
CA GLY A 18 -2.98 13.83 5.56
C GLY A 18 -4.41 13.49 5.17
N ASN A 19 -5.10 14.38 4.45
CA ASN A 19 -6.45 14.14 3.95
C ASN A 19 -6.49 13.09 2.83
N GLU A 20 -5.49 13.07 1.93
CA GLU A 20 -5.39 12.06 0.85
C GLU A 20 -5.17 10.67 1.46
N MET A 21 -4.30 10.58 2.47
CA MET A 21 -4.10 9.32 3.21
C MET A 21 -5.34 8.89 4.02
N ALA A 22 -6.11 9.84 4.56
CA ALA A 22 -7.35 9.54 5.27
C ALA A 22 -8.45 9.02 4.32
N GLU A 23 -8.55 9.60 3.12
CA GLU A 23 -9.48 9.15 2.08
C GLU A 23 -9.16 7.71 1.65
N VAL A 24 -7.89 7.40 1.40
CA VAL A 24 -7.42 6.03 1.11
C VAL A 24 -7.84 5.04 2.20
N LEU A 25 -7.69 5.41 3.48
CA LEU A 25 -8.09 4.58 4.62
C LEU A 25 -9.61 4.39 4.74
N MET A 26 -10.41 5.34 4.24
CA MET A 26 -11.87 5.24 4.23
C MET A 26 -12.37 4.40 3.05
N ASP A 27 -11.76 4.56 1.87
CA ASP A 27 -12.21 3.94 0.62
C ASP A 27 -11.77 2.48 0.48
N PHE A 28 -10.54 2.15 0.87
CA PHE A 28 -9.97 0.80 0.67
C PHE A 28 -10.76 -0.30 1.37
N PRO A 29 -11.29 -0.10 2.60
CA PRO A 29 -12.18 -1.06 3.23
C PRO A 29 -13.48 -1.32 2.46
N GLN A 30 -14.02 -0.30 1.77
CA GLN A 30 -15.28 -0.40 1.00
C GLN A 30 -15.08 -1.12 -0.34
N LEU A 31 -13.86 -1.12 -0.86
CA LEU A 31 -13.52 -1.86 -2.07
C LEU A 31 -13.41 -3.35 -1.76
N THR A 32 -14.33 -4.14 -2.30
CA THR A 32 -14.29 -5.61 -2.25
C THR A 32 -13.86 -6.18 -3.60
N ARG A 33 -13.19 -7.32 -3.55
CA ARG A 33 -12.83 -8.12 -4.72
C ARG A 33 -13.30 -9.54 -4.51
N THR A 34 -13.84 -10.13 -5.57
CA THR A 34 -14.09 -11.58 -5.64
C THR A 34 -12.77 -12.31 -5.90
N LEU A 35 -12.41 -13.19 -4.97
CA LEU A 35 -11.24 -14.06 -5.05
C LEU A 35 -11.52 -15.25 -6.00
N PRO A 36 -10.48 -15.97 -6.46
CA PRO A 36 -10.64 -17.13 -7.35
C PRO A 36 -11.51 -18.26 -6.76
N ASP A 37 -11.64 -18.34 -5.44
CA ASP A 37 -12.49 -19.28 -4.72
C ASP A 37 -13.97 -18.82 -4.63
N GLY A 38 -14.30 -17.67 -5.23
CA GLY A 38 -15.64 -17.08 -5.24
C GLY A 38 -15.97 -16.23 -4.01
N ARG A 39 -15.06 -16.10 -3.04
CA ARG A 39 -15.28 -15.29 -1.83
C ARG A 39 -15.06 -13.81 -2.12
N GLU A 40 -15.91 -12.95 -1.57
CA GLU A 40 -15.62 -11.51 -1.53
C GLU A 40 -14.77 -11.17 -0.31
N GLU A 41 -13.64 -10.50 -0.54
CA GLU A 41 -12.83 -9.93 0.51
C GLU A 41 -12.49 -8.46 0.22
N SER A 42 -12.41 -7.68 1.30
CA SER A 42 -11.96 -6.29 1.22
C SER A 42 -10.50 -6.22 0.75
N VAL A 43 -10.22 -5.29 -0.15
CA VAL A 43 -8.87 -5.02 -0.66
C VAL A 43 -7.90 -4.67 0.48
N MET A 44 -8.41 -4.10 1.58
CA MET A 44 -7.59 -3.78 2.74
C MET A 44 -6.92 -5.00 3.39
N LYS A 45 -7.53 -6.20 3.30
CA LYS A 45 -6.95 -7.41 3.91
C LYS A 45 -5.63 -7.87 3.26
N ARG A 46 -5.41 -7.49 2.00
CA ARG A 46 -4.22 -7.86 1.23
C ARG A 46 -3.29 -6.67 0.98
N THR A 47 -3.60 -5.51 1.55
CA THR A 47 -2.87 -4.27 1.31
C THR A 47 -2.13 -3.84 2.57
N THR A 48 -0.83 -3.59 2.47
CA THR A 48 -0.04 -2.93 3.51
C THR A 48 0.13 -1.47 3.15
N LEU A 49 -0.24 -0.58 4.08
CA LEU A 49 -0.17 0.87 3.89
C LEU A 49 0.93 1.45 4.78
N VAL A 50 1.92 2.13 4.18
CA VAL A 50 2.92 2.93 4.89
C VAL A 50 2.55 4.40 4.68
N ALA A 51 2.03 5.06 5.71
CA ALA A 51 1.57 6.44 5.62
C ALA A 51 2.57 7.40 6.25
N ASN A 52 3.28 8.16 5.41
CA ASN A 52 4.16 9.23 5.83
C ASN A 52 3.69 10.56 5.22
N THR A 53 3.06 11.41 6.02
CA THR A 53 2.43 12.63 5.52
C THR A 53 3.44 13.78 5.37
N SER A 54 3.08 14.83 4.62
CA SER A 54 3.94 16.00 4.39
C SER A 54 4.46 16.68 5.67
N ASN A 55 3.71 16.57 6.78
CA ASN A 55 4.02 17.17 8.08
C ASN A 55 4.91 16.28 8.97
N MET A 56 5.25 15.07 8.51
CA MET A 56 6.17 14.17 9.22
C MET A 56 7.63 14.49 8.88
N PRO A 57 8.60 14.03 9.71
CA PRO A 57 10.01 14.35 9.52
C PRO A 57 10.53 13.97 8.13
N VAL A 58 11.41 14.81 7.54
CA VAL A 58 12.00 14.55 6.22
C VAL A 58 12.75 13.22 6.19
N ALA A 59 13.44 12.85 7.27
CA ALA A 59 14.10 11.55 7.39
C ALA A 59 13.12 10.36 7.27
N ALA A 60 11.85 10.53 7.65
CA ALA A 60 10.84 9.50 7.51
C ALA A 60 10.41 9.29 6.04
N ARG A 61 10.67 10.24 5.12
CA ARG A 61 10.34 10.13 3.69
C ARG A 61 11.11 9.02 3.03
N GLU A 62 12.43 9.14 3.01
CA GLU A 62 13.30 8.10 2.45
C GLU A 62 13.14 6.78 3.22
N ALA A 63 13.06 6.85 4.56
CA ALA A 63 12.86 5.65 5.37
C ALA A 63 11.53 4.93 5.06
N SER A 64 10.46 5.65 4.72
CA SER A 64 9.16 5.05 4.40
C SER A 64 9.21 4.25 3.09
N ILE A 65 9.95 4.73 2.09
CA ILE A 65 10.19 4.01 0.83
C ILE A 65 11.00 2.74 1.10
N TYR A 66 12.09 2.84 1.88
CA TYR A 66 12.90 1.67 2.24
C TYR A 66 12.12 0.65 3.08
N THR A 67 11.25 1.13 3.95
CA THR A 67 10.36 0.26 4.74
C THR A 67 9.38 -0.47 3.83
N GLY A 68 8.74 0.24 2.91
CA GLY A 68 7.79 -0.36 1.97
C GLY A 68 8.42 -1.39 1.04
N ILE A 69 9.59 -1.08 0.44
CA ILE A 69 10.28 -2.07 -0.42
C ILE A 69 10.74 -3.29 0.40
N THR A 70 11.18 -3.10 1.64
CA THR A 70 11.58 -4.22 2.52
C THR A 70 10.38 -5.15 2.80
N ILE A 71 9.21 -4.57 3.07
CA ILE A 71 7.97 -5.34 3.24
C ILE A 71 7.60 -6.07 1.94
N ALA A 72 7.73 -5.40 0.80
CA ALA A 72 7.42 -6.00 -0.50
C ALA A 72 8.34 -7.18 -0.83
N GLU A 73 9.66 -7.06 -0.60
CA GLU A 73 10.61 -8.17 -0.77
C GLU A 73 10.31 -9.31 0.21
N TYR A 74 10.01 -9.01 1.47
CA TYR A 74 9.63 -10.03 2.45
C TYR A 74 8.40 -10.85 2.00
N LEU A 75 7.38 -10.18 1.46
CA LEU A 75 6.20 -10.85 0.92
C LEU A 75 6.51 -11.62 -0.37
N ARG A 76 7.42 -11.11 -1.20
CA ARG A 76 7.90 -11.80 -2.41
C ARG A 76 8.67 -13.08 -2.05
N ASP A 77 9.49 -13.05 -1.01
CA ASP A 77 10.25 -14.21 -0.51
C ASP A 77 9.34 -15.32 0.02
N MET A 78 8.11 -14.99 0.46
CA MET A 78 7.08 -15.98 0.79
C MET A 78 6.43 -16.63 -0.44
N GLY A 79 6.76 -16.17 -1.65
CA GLY A 79 6.21 -16.67 -2.91
C GLY A 79 4.97 -15.93 -3.41
N TYR A 80 4.61 -14.77 -2.83
CA TYR A 80 3.49 -13.97 -3.31
C TYR A 80 3.89 -13.06 -4.48
N ASN A 81 2.97 -12.83 -5.42
CA ASN A 81 3.11 -11.77 -6.41
C ASN A 81 2.75 -10.43 -5.75
N VAL A 82 3.75 -9.57 -5.57
CA VAL A 82 3.59 -8.30 -4.86
C VAL A 82 3.48 -7.13 -5.86
N ASP A 83 2.44 -6.31 -5.72
CA ASP A 83 2.33 -4.98 -6.33
C ASP A 83 2.92 -3.95 -5.36
N TYR A 84 3.90 -3.16 -5.79
CA TYR A 84 4.47 -2.08 -4.99
C TYR A 84 4.15 -0.74 -5.65
N ASP A 85 3.53 0.16 -4.90
CA ASP A 85 3.21 1.52 -5.33
C ASP A 85 3.74 2.52 -4.29
N GLY A 86 4.57 3.45 -4.75
CA GLY A 86 5.18 4.47 -3.93
C GLY A 86 4.82 5.85 -4.45
N ASP A 87 3.99 6.58 -3.71
CA ASP A 87 3.45 7.87 -4.08
C ASP A 87 3.67 8.90 -2.96
N SER A 88 4.33 10.04 -3.13
CA SER A 88 5.04 10.52 -4.32
C SER A 88 6.55 10.33 -4.18
N THR A 89 7.19 9.86 -5.25
CA THR A 89 8.66 9.75 -5.36
C THR A 89 9.34 11.09 -5.70
N SER A 90 8.57 12.18 -5.78
CA SER A 90 9.03 13.52 -6.17
C SER A 90 9.37 14.44 -4.99
N ARG A 91 9.18 14.00 -3.73
CA ARG A 91 9.28 14.82 -2.51
C ARG A 91 10.36 14.40 -1.54
#